data_AF-A0A958I6C7-F1
#
_entry.id   AF-A0A958I6C7-F1
#
_cell.length_a   1.000
_cell.length_b   1.000
_cell.length_c   1.000
_cell.angle_alpha   90.00
_cell.angle_beta   90.00
_cell.angle_gamma   90.00
#
_symmetry.space_group_name_H-M   'P 1'
#
loop_
_entity.id
_entity.type
_entity.pdbx_description
1 polymer ?
#
loop_
_entity_poly.entity_id
_entity_poly.type
_entity_poly.pdbx_seq_one_letter_code
_entity_poly.pdbx_strand_id
1 'polypeptide(L)' 'AWFSKLFIDVCEVIHYYEAWLAFLAIVVWHIYYVIFNPDVYPMNFTWLTGKISEEEMEKEHALELERIKKAEAEDESNN' A
#
# COMPACT_ATOMS: atom_id res chain seq x y z
N ALA A 1 -15.65 19.97 -32.35
CA ALA A 1 -14.86 20.34 -31.15
C ALA A 1 -14.89 19.15 -30.20
N TRP A 2 -13.74 18.57 -29.86
CA TRP A 2 -13.62 17.35 -29.04
C TRP A 2 -13.90 17.56 -27.55
N PHE A 3 -14.06 18.82 -27.12
CA PHE A 3 -14.40 19.19 -25.75
C PHE A 3 -15.67 20.05 -25.79
N SER A 4 -16.83 19.40 -25.85
CA SER A 4 -18.09 20.11 -25.64
C SER A 4 -18.21 20.51 -24.18
N LYS A 5 -18.95 21.58 -23.87
CA LYS A 5 -19.22 21.99 -22.48
C LYS A 5 -19.75 20.82 -21.64
N LEU A 6 -20.68 20.05 -22.20
CA LEU A 6 -21.25 18.87 -21.56
C LEU A 6 -20.18 17.84 -21.15
N PHE A 7 -19.16 17.63 -21.97
CA PHE A 7 -18.07 16.70 -21.65
C PHE A 7 -17.27 17.17 -20.43
N ILE A 8 -16.93 18.46 -20.37
CA ILE A 8 -16.21 19.04 -19.23
C ILE A 8 -17.06 18.98 -17.96
N ASP A 9 -18.34 19.35 -18.05
CA ASP A 9 -19.27 19.32 -16.90
C ASP A 9 -19.40 17.90 -16.32
N VAL A 10 -19.44 16.86 -17.17
CA VAL A 10 -19.47 15.46 -16.73
C VAL A 10 -18.15 15.04 -16.07
N CYS A 11 -17.01 15.37 -16.67
CA CYS A 11 -15.70 15.08 -16.10
C CYS A 11 -15.51 15.74 -14.73
N GLU A 12 -15.97 16.99 -14.57
CA GLU A 12 -15.89 17.72 -13.30
C GLU A 12 -16.67 17.01 -12.19
N VAL A 13 -17.90 16.57 -12.47
CA VAL A 13 -18.74 15.85 -11.51
C VAL A 13 -18.09 14.51 -11.11
N ILE A 14 -17.61 13.74 -12.07
CA ILE A 14 -16.94 12.45 -11.80
C ILE A 14 -15.70 12.70 -10.94
N HIS A 15 -14.82 13.61 -11.36
CA HIS A 15 -13.58 13.89 -10.66
C HIS A 15 -13.83 14.40 -9.24
N TYR A 16 -14.86 15.22 -9.03
CA TYR A 16 -15.25 15.69 -7.71
C TYR A 16 -15.61 14.52 -6.76
N TYR A 17 -16.42 13.57 -7.22
CA TYR A 17 -16.77 12.41 -6.40
C TYR A 17 -15.59 11.45 -6.20
N GLU A 18 -14.76 11.23 -7.23
CA GLU A 18 -13.54 10.43 -7.10
C GLU A 18 -12.55 11.06 -6.11
N ALA A 19 -12.41 12.39 -6.11
CA ALA A 19 -11.57 13.10 -5.15
C ALA A 19 -12.03 12.87 -3.71
N TRP A 20 -13.36 12.90 -3.46
CA TRP A 20 -13.91 12.56 -2.16
C TRP A 20 -13.69 11.11 -1.77
N LEU A 21 -13.93 10.16 -2.70
CA LEU A 21 -13.68 8.74 -2.44
C LEU A 21 -12.21 8.47 -2.12
N ALA A 22 -11.28 9.05 -2.89
CA ALA A 22 -9.85 8.92 -2.66
C ALA A 22 -9.43 9.54 -1.33
N PHE A 23 -9.92 10.75 -1.02
CA PHE A 23 -9.63 11.41 0.25
C PHE A 23 -10.10 10.59 1.45
N LEU A 24 -11.34 10.07 1.39
CA LEU A 24 -11.89 9.24 2.47
C LEU A 24 -11.19 7.88 2.57
N ALA A 25 -10.78 7.28 1.44
CA ALA A 25 -9.99 6.05 1.44
C ALA A 25 -8.65 6.25 2.17
N ILE A 26 -7.98 7.38 1.95
CA ILE A 26 -6.74 7.73 2.66
C ILE A 26 -7.03 7.95 4.15
N VAL A 27 -8.01 8.79 4.49
CA VAL A 27 -8.25 9.19 5.88
C VAL A 27 -8.78 8.04 6.74
N VAL A 28 -9.70 7.25 6.21
CA VAL A 28 -10.36 6.17 6.99
C VAL A 28 -9.57 4.88 6.88
N TRP A 29 -9.34 4.35 5.68
CA TRP A 29 -8.68 3.05 5.52
C TRP A 29 -7.18 3.16 5.74
N HIS A 30 -6.51 4.03 5.00
CA HIS A 30 -5.04 4.05 4.99
C HIS A 30 -4.45 4.45 6.35
N ILE A 31 -4.92 5.55 6.94
CA ILE A 31 -4.45 5.98 8.28
C ILE A 31 -4.80 4.92 9.33
N TYR A 32 -5.97 4.28 9.26
CA TYR A 32 -6.30 3.21 10.20
C TYR A 32 -5.28 2.08 10.15
N TYR A 33 -5.02 1.51 8.97
CA TYR A 33 -4.08 0.38 8.84
C TYR A 33 -2.64 0.75 9.17
N VAL A 34 -2.21 1.98 8.88
CA VAL A 34 -0.81 2.40 9.08
C VAL A 34 -0.55 2.89 10.50
N ILE A 35 -1.53 3.48 11.20
CA ILE A 35 -1.34 4.15 12.50
C ILE A 35 -2.12 3.46 13.63
N PHE A 36 -3.40 3.18 13.39
CA PHE A 36 -4.34 2.77 14.44
C PHE A 36 -4.59 1.27 14.53
N ASN A 37 -4.00 0.47 13.63
CA ASN A 37 -4.06 -0.98 13.72
C ASN A 37 -3.30 -1.45 14.98
N PRO A 38 -3.94 -2.21 15.90
CA PRO A 38 -3.32 -2.71 17.12
C PRO A 38 -2.00 -3.47 16.91
N ASP A 39 -1.84 -4.16 15.78
CA ASP A 39 -0.67 -4.98 15.50
C ASP A 39 0.59 -4.13 15.22
N VAL A 40 0.41 -2.89 14.74
CA VAL A 40 1.50 -1.99 14.32
C VAL A 40 1.49 -0.65 15.05
N TYR A 41 0.70 -0.53 16.13
CA TYR A 41 0.58 0.71 16.89
C TYR A 41 1.91 1.10 17.54
N PRO A 42 2.32 2.39 17.54
CA PRO A 42 1.56 3.57 17.08
C PRO A 42 1.65 3.88 15.59
N MET A 43 2.50 3.18 14.83
CA MET A 43 2.65 3.34 13.39
C MET A 43 3.52 2.22 12.81
N ASN A 44 3.13 1.68 11.65
CA ASN A 44 4.03 0.87 10.83
C ASN A 44 5.07 1.78 10.15
N PHE A 45 6.36 1.64 10.48
CA PHE A 45 7.44 2.45 9.95
C PHE A 45 8.11 1.87 8.69
N THR A 46 7.63 0.74 8.15
CA THR A 46 8.23 0.07 6.99
C THR A 46 8.30 1.00 5.77
N TRP A 47 7.32 1.88 5.57
CA TRP A 47 7.36 2.87 4.48
C TRP A 47 8.48 3.91 4.62
N LEU A 48 9.02 4.10 5.83
CA LEU A 48 10.14 5.00 6.11
C LEU A 48 11.48 4.26 6.17
N THR A 49 11.53 3.12 6.85
CA THR A 49 12.77 2.36 7.09
C THR A 49 13.09 1.36 5.98
N GLY A 50 12.08 0.94 5.21
CA GLY A 50 12.16 -0.16 4.25
C GLY A 50 12.36 -1.53 4.90
N LYS A 51 12.19 -1.65 6.22
CA LYS A 51 12.47 -2.87 6.98
C LYS A 51 11.21 -3.38 7.67
N ILE A 52 11.05 -4.69 7.67
CA ILE A 52 9.96 -5.45 8.28
C ILE A 52 10.56 -6.61 9.07
N SER A 53 9.93 -7.02 10.18
CA SER A 53 10.40 -8.15 10.97
C SER A 53 10.15 -9.48 10.27
N GLU A 54 10.96 -10.50 10.56
CA GLU A 54 10.76 -11.83 9.97
C GLU A 54 9.41 -12.44 10.37
N GLU A 55 8.99 -12.26 11.63
CA GLU A 55 7.69 -12.72 12.12
C GLU A 55 6.51 -12.06 11.37
N GLU A 56 6.59 -10.75 11.13
CA GLU A 56 5.55 -10.00 10.41
C GLU A 56 5.54 -10.38 8.92
N MET A 57 6.71 -10.59 8.31
CA MET A 57 6.82 -11.17 6.96
C MET A 57 6.22 -12.56 6.87
N GLU A 58 6.42 -13.42 7.87
CA GLU A 58 5.82 -14.75 7.88
C GLU A 58 4.29 -14.68 7.96
N LYS A 59 3.74 -13.76 8.78
CA LYS A 59 2.29 -13.60 8.96
C LYS A 59 1.60 -12.97 7.75
N GLU A 60 2.15 -11.88 7.21
CA GLU A 60 1.49 -11.08 6.18
C GLU A 60 1.97 -11.39 4.76
N HIS A 61 3.19 -11.92 4.62
CA HIS A 61 3.91 -12.06 3.35
C HIS A 61 4.69 -13.40 3.23
N ALA A 62 4.13 -14.51 3.74
CA ALA A 62 4.81 -15.80 3.83
C ALA A 62 5.50 -16.25 2.52
N LEU A 63 4.83 -16.10 1.38
CA LEU A 63 5.35 -16.51 0.07
C LEU A 63 6.58 -15.68 -0.35
N GLU A 64 6.61 -14.40 0.03
CA GLU A 64 7.74 -13.53 -0.26
C GLU A 64 8.94 -13.88 0.64
N LEU A 65 8.69 -14.20 1.90
CA LEU A 65 9.73 -14.66 2.82
C LEU A 65 10.39 -15.96 2.33
N GLU A 66 9.58 -16.93 1.86
CA GLU A 66 10.10 -18.17 1.27
C GLU A 66 10.97 -17.90 0.04
N ARG A 67 10.51 -16.99 -0.84
CA ARG A 67 11.27 -16.59 -2.04
C ARG A 67 12.62 -15.99 -1.69
N ILE A 68 12.68 -15.10 -0.68
CA ILE A 68 13.92 -14.45 -0.22
C ILE A 68 14.87 -15.50 0.36
N LYS A 69 14.40 -16.35 1.28
CA LYS A 69 15.23 -17.41 1.90
C LYS A 69 15.82 -18.38 0.88
N LYS A 70 15.03 -18.73 -0.15
CA LYS A 70 15.52 -19.58 -1.24
C LYS A 70 16.60 -18.89 -2.06
N ALA A 71 16.43 -17.62 -2.39
CA ALA A 71 17.44 -16.85 -3.12
C ALA A 71 18.73 -16.72 -2.30
N GLU A 72 18.64 -16.44 -1.00
CA GLU A 72 19.79 -16.39 -0.10
C GLU A 72 20.55 -17.73 -0.05
N ALA A 73 19.82 -18.86 0.06
CA ALA A 73 20.44 -20.19 0.05
C ALA A 73 21.11 -20.55 -1.29
N GLU A 74 20.53 -20.11 -2.42
CA GLU A 74 21.13 -20.27 -3.74
C GLU A 74 22.42 -19.43 -3.87
N ASP A 75 22.41 -18.18 -3.40
CA ASP A 75 23.58 -17.29 -3.42
C ASP A 75 24.72 -17.83 -2.52
N GLU A 76 24.39 -18.33 -1.33
CA GLU A 76 25.35 -19.00 -0.44
C GLU A 76 25.96 -20.26 -1.08
N SER A 77 25.18 -21.01 -1.86
CA SER A 77 25.68 -22.22 -2.54
C SER A 77 26.58 -21.92 -3.74
N ASN A 78 26.47 -20.72 -4.32
CA ASN A 78 27.19 -20.30 -5.52
C ASN A 78 28.50 -19.54 -5.23
N ASN A 79 28.80 -19.24 -3.97
CA ASN A 79 29.97 -18.49 -3.51
C ASN A 79 30.96 -19.38 -2.76
#